data_AF-A0A482VRA3-F1
#
_entry.id   AF-A0A482VRA3-F1
#
_cell.length_a   1.000
_cell.length_b   1.000
_cell.length_c   1.000
_cell.angle_alpha   90.00
_cell.angle_beta   90.00
_cell.angle_gamma   90.00
#
_symmetry.space_group_name_H-M   'P 1'
#
loop_
_entity.id
_entity.type
_entity.pdbx_description
1 polymer ?
#
loop_
_entity_poly.entity_id
_entity_poly.type
_entity_poly.pdbx_seq_one_letter_code
_entity_poly.pdbx_strand_id
1 'polypeptide(L)'
;MRETGNLTSSHRDAGRPRTKRTPALEEAVLEELDESPNISARNLAHNLHMNSSLILRILKQEKYYPYHYTKVQALTRDDRLLSIVTRQF
;
A
#
# COMPACT_ATOMS: atom_id res chain seq x y z
N MET A 1 36.47 42.60 8.00
CA MET A 1 35.47 41.78 7.29
C MET A 1 35.23 40.54 8.15
N ARG A 2 34.04 40.34 8.73
CA ARG A 2 33.70 39.11 9.46
C ARG A 2 32.55 38.45 8.72
N GLU A 3 32.85 37.42 7.94
CA GLU A 3 31.83 36.58 7.32
C GLU A 3 31.33 35.59 8.38
N THR A 4 30.07 35.72 8.77
CA THR A 4 29.39 34.72 9.60
C THR A 4 28.34 34.06 8.74
N GLY A 5 28.78 33.28 7.75
CA GLY A 5 27.90 32.49 6.91
C GLY A 5 27.51 31.20 7.63
N ASN A 6 26.24 31.05 8.02
CA ASN A 6 25.71 29.78 8.49
C ASN A 6 25.12 29.00 7.29
N LEU A 7 25.67 27.81 7.00
CA LEU A 7 25.25 26.91 5.90
C LEU A 7 24.22 25.85 6.33
N THR A 8 23.63 25.95 7.52
CA THR A 8 22.61 24.97 7.92
C THR A 8 21.26 25.36 7.33
N SER A 9 20.74 24.58 6.38
CA SER A 9 19.31 24.64 6.08
C SER A 9 18.55 24.15 7.32
N SER A 10 17.81 25.04 7.99
CA SER A 10 16.87 24.67 9.05
C SER A 10 15.66 24.00 8.41
N HIS A 11 15.86 22.77 7.92
CA HIS A 11 14.86 21.97 7.22
C HIS A 11 14.05 21.10 8.20
N ARG A 12 13.89 21.55 9.46
CA ARG A 12 13.16 20.79 10.47
C ARG A 12 11.66 20.69 10.16
N ASP A 13 11.13 21.64 9.38
CA ASP A 13 9.71 21.69 8.97
C ASP A 13 9.51 22.05 7.49
N ALA A 14 10.52 21.87 6.65
CA ALA A 14 10.37 22.15 5.23
C ALA A 14 9.73 20.97 4.52
N GLY A 15 8.41 20.98 4.48
CA GLY A 15 7.61 19.99 3.78
C GLY A 15 6.13 20.33 3.91
N ARG A 16 5.28 19.64 3.13
CA ARG A 16 3.84 19.77 3.29
C ARG A 16 3.44 19.30 4.70
N PRO A 17 2.69 20.09 5.47
CA PRO A 17 2.22 19.69 6.79
C PRO A 17 1.51 18.34 6.71
N ARG A 18 1.86 17.41 7.61
CA ARG A 18 1.22 16.08 7.72
C ARG A 18 -0.16 16.15 8.37
N THR A 19 -0.84 17.30 8.30
CA THR A 19 -2.13 17.57 8.96
C THR A 19 -3.27 16.66 8.52
N LYS A 20 -3.15 15.99 7.36
CA LYS A 20 -4.14 15.00 6.89
C LYS A 20 -3.98 13.61 7.51
N ARG A 21 -2.87 13.33 8.21
CA ARG A 21 -2.57 12.01 8.78
C ARG A 21 -2.72 12.13 10.30
N THR A 22 -3.89 11.75 10.80
CA THR A 22 -4.20 11.70 12.23
C THR A 22 -4.14 10.25 12.73
N PRO A 23 -3.73 10.00 13.99
CA PRO A 23 -3.74 8.64 14.55
C PRO A 23 -5.11 7.97 14.45
N ALA A 24 -6.19 8.71 14.73
CA ALA A 24 -7.56 8.22 14.61
C ALA A 24 -7.93 7.75 13.20
N LEU A 25 -7.35 8.37 12.16
CA LEU A 25 -7.58 7.93 10.79
C LEU A 25 -6.85 6.63 10.49
N GLU A 26 -5.65 6.47 11.02
CA GLU A 26 -4.86 5.25 10.83
C GLU A 26 -5.54 4.07 11.52
N GLU A 27 -6.03 4.28 12.74
CA GLU A 27 -6.82 3.29 13.47
C GLU A 27 -8.07 2.87 12.70
N ALA A 28 -8.84 3.82 12.16
CA ALA A 28 -10.02 3.52 11.34
C ALA A 28 -9.69 2.70 10.07
N VAL A 29 -8.56 3.01 9.43
CA VAL A 29 -8.06 2.25 8.27
C VAL A 29 -7.68 0.82 8.65
N LEU A 30 -7.06 0.63 9.82
CA LEU A 30 -6.62 -0.68 10.30
C LEU A 30 -7.80 -1.53 10.78
N GLU A 31 -8.78 -0.94 11.48
CA GLU A 31 -9.97 -1.64 11.97
C GLU A 31 -10.82 -2.19 10.81
N GLU A 32 -11.01 -1.41 9.76
CA GLU A 32 -11.76 -1.86 8.58
C GLU A 32 -11.01 -2.95 7.78
N LEU A 33 -9.67 -2.97 7.84
CA LEU A 33 -8.88 -4.04 7.26
C LEU A 33 -8.89 -5.32 8.07
N ASP A 34 -8.89 -5.22 9.40
CA ASP A 34 -8.98 -6.38 10.29
C ASP A 34 -10.36 -7.06 10.17
N GLU A 35 -11.44 -6.28 10.02
CA GLU A 35 -12.79 -6.80 9.77
C GLU A 35 -12.90 -7.48 8.39
N SER A 36 -12.17 -6.99 7.39
CA SER A 36 -12.26 -7.45 6.00
C SER A 36 -10.89 -7.45 5.29
N PRO A 37 -10.04 -8.46 5.52
CA PRO A 37 -8.66 -8.47 5.03
C PRO A 37 -8.53 -8.52 3.49
N ASN A 38 -9.58 -8.97 2.80
CA ASN A 38 -9.61 -9.05 1.33
C ASN A 38 -10.10 -7.75 0.66
N ILE A 39 -10.36 -6.68 1.42
CA ILE A 39 -10.83 -5.42 0.86
C ILE A 39 -9.73 -4.73 0.06
N SER A 40 -10.08 -4.19 -1.11
CA SER A 40 -9.12 -3.44 -1.92
C SER A 40 -8.87 -2.05 -1.34
N ALA A 41 -7.65 -1.53 -1.48
CA ALA A 41 -7.31 -0.17 -1.05
C ALA A 41 -8.15 0.93 -1.74
N ARG A 42 -8.81 0.62 -2.87
CA ARG A 42 -9.75 1.52 -3.54
C ARG A 42 -11.11 1.53 -2.82
N ASN A 43 -11.62 0.36 -2.45
CA ASN A 43 -12.88 0.25 -1.71
C ASN A 43 -12.74 0.85 -0.31
N LEU A 44 -11.61 0.61 0.36
CA LEU A 44 -11.30 1.23 1.65
C LEU A 44 -11.31 2.77 1.57
N ALA A 45 -10.76 3.33 0.48
CA ALA A 45 -10.81 4.76 0.21
C ALA A 45 -12.23 5.28 0.01
N HIS A 46 -13.08 4.51 -0.68
CA HIS A 46 -14.47 4.86 -0.87
C HIS A 46 -15.23 4.88 0.47
N ASN A 47 -15.06 3.85 1.29
CA ASN A 47 -15.76 3.71 2.57
C ASN A 47 -15.37 4.81 3.56
N LEU A 48 -14.07 5.10 3.67
CA LEU A 48 -13.54 6.12 4.58
C LEU A 48 -13.59 7.54 3.97
N HIS A 49 -14.09 7.71 2.75
CA HIS A 49 -14.10 8.99 2.01
C HIS A 49 -12.71 9.64 1.91
N MET A 50 -11.69 8.80 1.72
CA MET A 50 -10.27 9.15 1.78
C MET A 50 -9.61 8.96 0.41
N ASN A 51 -8.47 9.62 0.23
CA ASN A 51 -7.67 9.40 -0.98
C ASN A 51 -6.98 8.03 -0.92
N SER A 52 -7.15 7.20 -1.94
CA SER A 52 -6.51 5.87 -2.04
C SER A 52 -4.98 5.94 -1.93
N SER A 53 -4.35 7.01 -2.43
CA SER A 53 -2.89 7.21 -2.28
C SER A 53 -2.46 7.46 -0.83
N LEU A 54 -3.33 8.03 0.00
CA LEU A 54 -3.08 8.21 1.43
C LEU A 54 -3.19 6.87 2.17
N ILE A 55 -4.24 6.09 1.88
CA ILE A 55 -4.43 4.75 2.43
C ILE A 55 -3.24 3.86 2.10
N LEU A 56 -2.83 3.75 0.83
CA LEU A 56 -1.67 2.94 0.44
C LEU A 56 -0.38 3.37 1.16
N ARG A 57 -0.25 4.65 1.50
CA ARG A 57 0.89 5.17 2.25
C ARG A 57 0.85 4.75 3.72
N ILE A 58 -0.33 4.81 4.34
CA ILE A 58 -0.57 4.33 5.71
C ILE A 58 -0.24 2.84 5.79
N LEU A 59 -0.79 2.03 4.90
CA LEU A 59 -0.55 0.58 4.88
C LEU A 59 0.93 0.22 4.71
N LYS A 60 1.63 0.92 3.82
CA LYS A 60 3.07 0.73 3.64
C LYS A 60 3.87 1.08 4.90
N GLN A 61 3.43 2.08 5.66
CA GLN A 61 4.13 2.54 6.86
C GLN A 61 3.86 1.64 8.07
N GLU A 62 2.61 1.19 8.24
CA GLU A 62 2.20 0.22 9.27
C GLU A 62 2.57 -1.23 8.92
N LYS A 63 3.32 -1.43 7.83
CA LYS A 63 3.81 -2.73 7.33
C LYS A 63 2.69 -3.73 7.00
N TYR A 64 1.48 -3.25 6.77
CA TYR A 64 0.42 -4.02 6.14
C TYR A 64 0.75 -4.16 4.65
N TYR A 65 1.17 -5.35 4.23
CA TYR A 65 1.54 -5.62 2.84
C TYR A 65 0.27 -5.63 1.97
N PRO A 66 0.07 -4.65 1.06
CA PRO A 66 -1.12 -4.59 0.22
C PRO A 66 -1.20 -5.74 -0.81
N TYR A 67 -0.09 -6.46 -0.99
CA TYR A 67 0.05 -7.56 -1.94
C TYR A 67 -0.29 -8.87 -1.24
N HIS A 68 -1.56 -9.27 -1.32
CA HIS A 68 -1.96 -10.60 -0.94
C HIS A 68 -1.50 -11.58 -2.03
N TYR A 69 -0.72 -12.58 -1.62
CA TYR A 69 -0.29 -13.63 -2.52
C TYR A 69 -1.50 -14.49 -2.91
N THR A 70 -2.04 -14.25 -4.11
CA THR A 70 -3.09 -15.10 -4.68
C THR A 70 -2.44 -16.19 -5.54
N LYS A 71 -2.60 -17.46 -5.14
CA LYS A 71 -2.24 -18.59 -5.99
C LYS A 71 -3.19 -18.63 -7.19
N VAL A 72 -2.79 -18.06 -8.32
CA VAL A 72 -3.59 -17.98 -9.55
C VAL A 72 -3.47 -19.22 -10.45
N GLN A 73 -2.70 -20.22 -10.06
CA GLN A 73 -2.54 -21.44 -10.87
C GLN A 73 -2.63 -22.69 -10.00
N ALA A 74 -3.83 -23.27 -9.95
CA ALA A 74 -4.00 -24.66 -9.57
C ALA A 74 -3.68 -25.49 -10.81
N LEU A 75 -2.39 -25.77 -11.05
CA LEU A 75 -1.99 -26.73 -12.08
C LEU A 75 -2.55 -28.09 -11.70
N THR A 76 -3.68 -28.44 -12.30
CA THR A 76 -4.31 -29.73 -12.14
C THR A 76 -3.48 -30.77 -12.87
N ARG A 77 -3.57 -32.05 -12.47
CA ARG A 77 -2.85 -33.14 -13.16
C ARG A 77 -3.18 -33.17 -14.65
N ASP A 78 -4.40 -32.79 -15.02
CA ASP A 78 -4.91 -32.79 -16.39
C ASP A 78 -4.37 -31.62 -17.24
N ASP A 79 -4.07 -30.46 -16.63
CA ASP A 79 -3.45 -29.33 -17.34
C ASP A 79 -2.06 -29.68 -17.89
N ARG A 80 -1.36 -30.61 -17.23
CA ARG A 80 -0.07 -31.13 -17.71
C ARG A 80 -0.21 -31.96 -18.97
N LEU A 81 -1.31 -32.72 -19.13
CA LEU A 81 -1.51 -33.62 -20.26
C LEU A 81 -1.85 -32.85 -21.56
N LEU A 82 -2.62 -31.77 -21.46
CA LEU A 82 -2.94 -30.88 -22.60
C LEU A 82 -1.70 -30.22 -23.23
N SER A 83 -0.68 -29.91 -22.43
CA SER A 83 0.56 -29.29 -22.92
C SER A 83 1.54 -30.24 -23.62
N ILE A 84 1.44 -31.55 -23.35
CA ILE A 84 2.30 -32.57 -23.98
C ILE A 84 1.74 -32.97 -25.35
N VAL A 85 0.41 -33.03 -25.49
CA VAL A 85 -0.26 -33.44 -26.75
C VAL A 85 -0.27 -32.32 -27.80
N THR A 86 -0.23 -31.06 -27.39
CA THR A 86 -0.27 -29.90 -28.31
C THR A 86 1.10 -29.47 -28.83
N ARG A 87 2.20 -30.12 -28.41
CA ARG A 87 3.58 -29.79 -28.80
C ARG A 87 4.11 -30.67 -29.93
N GLN A 88 3.23 -31.04 -30.86
CA GLN A 88 3.54 -31.89 -32.00
C GLN A 88 2.84 -31.39 -33.27
N PHE A 89 3.11 -30.12 -33.63
CA PHE A 89 3.00 -29.58 -34.99
C PHE A 89 4.06 -28.48 -35.16
#